data_AF-A0A967PFR5-F1
#
_entry.id   AF-A0A967PFR5-F1
#
_cell.length_a   1.000
_cell.length_b   1.000
_cell.length_c   1.000
_cell.angle_alpha   90.00
_cell.angle_beta   90.00
_cell.angle_gamma   90.00
#
_symmetry.space_group_name_H-M   'P 1'
#
loop_
_entity.id
_entity.type
_entity.pdbx_description
1 polymer ?
#
loop_
_entity_poly.entity_id
_entity_poly.type
_entity_poly.pdbx_seq_one_letter_code
_entity_poly.pdbx_strand_id
1 'polypeptide(L)'
;LAGTLGLMMLAMGGIPLTAGFIGKAAVFRAAIDADYLWVVIVGLVAAVAGLFFYLRVVVIIYFRPAADAPGTPAARPVIGWGPRIVIFVTSAITIVFGIAPWPLLDLVRDAIPL
;
A
#
# COMPACT_ATOMS: atom_id res chain seq x y z
N LEU A 1 -8.03 13.29 -4.00
CA LEU A 1 -7.18 12.83 -2.88
C LEU A 1 -7.75 11.64 -2.13
N ALA A 2 -9.04 11.62 -1.78
CA ALA A 2 -9.65 10.45 -1.12
C ALA A 2 -9.37 9.15 -1.90
N GLY A 3 -9.52 9.19 -3.23
CA GLY A 3 -9.11 8.14 -4.18
C GLY A 3 -7.70 7.62 -3.95
N THR A 4 -6.71 8.51 -4.03
CA THR A 4 -5.29 8.17 -3.93
C THR A 4 -4.89 7.73 -2.54
N LEU A 5 -5.45 8.32 -1.49
CA LEU A 5 -5.23 7.88 -0.11
C LEU A 5 -5.82 6.50 0.13
N GLY A 6 -7.04 6.25 -0.36
CA GLY A 6 -7.66 4.92 -0.33
C GLY A 6 -6.80 3.88 -1.03
N LEU A 7 -6.36 4.17 -2.26
CA LEU A 7 -5.42 3.31 -3.01
C LEU A 7 -4.17 2.98 -2.18
N MET A 8 -3.53 3.98 -1.57
CA MET A 8 -2.33 3.76 -0.75
C MET A 8 -2.63 2.92 0.51
N MET A 9 -3.78 3.11 1.16
CA MET A 9 -4.18 2.28 2.31
C MET A 9 -4.42 0.82 1.88
N LEU A 10 -5.06 0.59 0.72
CA LEU A 10 -5.24 -0.75 0.17
C LEU A 10 -3.89 -1.38 -0.22
N ALA A 11 -2.96 -0.58 -0.76
CA ALA A 11 -1.61 -1.01 -1.09
C ALA A 11 -0.81 -1.42 0.16
N MET A 12 -0.88 -0.65 1.25
CA MET A 12 -0.29 -1.01 2.54
C MET A 12 -0.94 -2.26 3.14
N GLY A 13 -2.26 -2.43 2.96
CA GLY A 13 -2.98 -3.65 3.30
C GLY A 13 -2.50 -4.88 2.54
N GLY A 14 -1.89 -4.69 1.37
CA GLY A 14 -1.47 -5.79 0.50
C GLY A 14 -2.64 -6.37 -0.29
N ILE A 15 -3.55 -5.51 -0.78
CA ILE A 15 -4.58 -5.95 -1.73
C ILE A 15 -3.92 -6.27 -3.09
N PRO A 16 -4.33 -7.34 -3.78
CA PRO A 16 -3.86 -7.65 -5.13
C PRO A 16 -3.95 -6.45 -6.08
N LEU A 17 -3.09 -6.42 -7.11
CA LEU A 17 -2.93 -5.30 -8.06
C LEU A 17 -2.20 -4.07 -7.51
N THR A 18 -1.63 -4.14 -6.30
CA THR A 18 -0.80 -3.08 -5.73
C THR A 18 0.64 -3.54 -5.56
N ALA A 19 1.60 -2.63 -5.74
CA ALA A 19 3.01 -2.92 -5.52
C ALA A 19 3.29 -3.42 -4.07
N GLY A 20 2.49 -2.98 -3.09
CA GLY A 20 2.60 -3.44 -1.71
C GLY A 20 2.26 -4.93 -1.52
N PHE A 21 1.35 -5.49 -2.32
CA PHE A 21 1.10 -6.94 -2.34
C PHE A 21 2.27 -7.71 -2.94
N ILE A 22 2.77 -7.26 -4.09
CA ILE A 22 3.92 -7.88 -4.77
C ILE A 22 5.14 -7.93 -3.84
N GLY A 23 5.43 -6.81 -3.15
CA GLY A 23 6.55 -6.75 -2.20
C GLY A 23 6.41 -7.77 -1.07
N LYS A 24 5.23 -7.88 -0.44
CA LYS A 24 4.97 -8.89 0.60
C LYS A 24 5.07 -10.31 0.07
N ALA A 25 4.50 -10.58 -1.10
CA ALA A 25 4.55 -11.90 -1.73
C ALA A 25 6.00 -12.32 -2.05
N ALA A 26 6.83 -11.40 -2.53
CA ALA A 26 8.25 -11.67 -2.79
C ALA A 26 9.01 -12.00 -1.51
N VAL A 27 8.79 -11.25 -0.42
CA VAL A 27 9.41 -11.52 0.89
C VAL A 27 8.96 -12.86 1.46
N PHE A 28 7.66 -13.17 1.39
CA PHE A 28 7.16 -14.47 1.85
C PHE A 28 7.70 -15.61 1.00
N ARG A 29 7.81 -15.44 -0.31
CA ARG A 29 8.41 -16.44 -1.18
C ARG A 29 9.86 -16.71 -0.80
N ALA A 30 10.66 -15.67 -0.61
CA ALA A 30 12.05 -15.78 -0.18
C ALA A 30 12.17 -16.49 1.19
N ALA A 31 11.27 -16.20 2.13
CA ALA A 31 11.24 -16.86 3.43
C ALA A 31 10.88 -18.36 3.32
N ILE A 32 9.96 -18.73 2.43
CA ILE A 32 9.61 -20.14 2.15
C ILE A 32 10.81 -20.86 1.52
N ASP A 33 11.45 -20.25 0.53
CA ASP A 33 12.60 -20.84 -0.17
C ASP A 33 13.81 -21.02 0.79
N ALA A 34 13.85 -20.25 1.89
CA ALA A 34 14.83 -20.36 2.97
C ALA A 34 14.34 -21.21 4.19
N ASP A 35 13.25 -21.97 4.03
CA ASP A 35 12.65 -22.85 5.05
C ASP A 35 12.16 -22.15 6.34
N TYR A 36 11.95 -20.83 6.30
CA TYR A 36 11.46 -20.03 7.41
C TYR A 36 9.93 -19.94 7.47
N LEU A 37 9.26 -21.08 7.50
CA LEU A 37 7.78 -21.13 7.52
C LEU A 37 7.16 -20.38 8.71
N TRP A 38 7.80 -20.38 9.87
CA TRP A 38 7.30 -19.67 11.04
C TRP A 38 7.23 -18.15 10.82
N VAL A 39 8.21 -17.58 10.08
CA VAL A 39 8.24 -16.14 9.75
C VAL A 39 7.08 -15.79 8.83
N VAL A 40 6.80 -16.66 7.86
CA VAL A 40 5.68 -16.49 6.92
C VAL A 40 4.35 -16.46 7.67
N ILE A 41 4.14 -17.37 8.61
CA ILE A 41 2.92 -17.44 9.42
C ILE A 41 2.75 -16.15 10.24
N VAL A 42 3.79 -15.74 10.97
CA VAL A 42 3.76 -14.50 11.78
C VAL A 42 3.50 -13.28 10.89
N GLY A 43 4.18 -13.20 9.75
CA GLY A 43 4.00 -12.13 8.77
C GLY A 43 2.59 -12.07 8.19
N LEU A 44 1.97 -13.23 7.92
CA LEU A 44 0.61 -13.29 7.42
C LEU A 44 -0.41 -12.83 8.47
N VAL A 45 -0.25 -13.26 9.73
CA VAL A 45 -1.08 -12.80 10.85
C VAL A 45 -0.94 -11.28 11.03
N ALA A 46 0.29 -10.76 11.02
CA ALA A 46 0.54 -9.33 11.10
C ALA A 46 -0.08 -8.57 9.91
N ALA A 47 -0.04 -9.12 8.70
CA ALA A 47 -0.65 -8.52 7.53
C ALA A 47 -2.19 -8.45 7.65
N VAL A 48 -2.83 -9.50 8.14
CA VAL A 48 -4.28 -9.53 8.38
C VAL A 48 -4.67 -8.54 9.49
N ALA A 49 -3.90 -8.49 10.58
CA ALA A 49 -4.12 -7.51 11.65
C ALA A 49 -3.98 -6.07 11.13
N GLY A 50 -2.97 -5.80 10.31
CA GLY A 50 -2.78 -4.51 9.65
C GLY A 50 -3.93 -4.15 8.70
N LEU A 51 -4.42 -5.12 7.91
CA LEU A 51 -5.51 -4.93 6.97
C LEU A 51 -6.77 -4.37 7.64
N PHE A 52 -7.09 -4.82 8.86
CA PHE A 52 -8.20 -4.27 9.64
C PHE A 52 -8.05 -2.75 9.87
N PHE A 53 -6.86 -2.30 10.28
CA PHE A 53 -6.61 -0.88 10.53
C PHE A 53 -6.64 -0.06 9.24
N TYR A 54 -6.09 -0.57 8.14
CA TYR A 54 -6.10 0.15 6.86
C TYR A 54 -7.50 0.27 6.26
N LEU A 55 -8.30 -0.81 6.29
CA LEU A 55 -9.69 -0.78 5.84
C LEU A 55 -10.54 0.17 6.68
N ARG A 56 -10.30 0.22 8.01
CA ARG A 56 -10.99 1.19 8.88
C ARG A 56 -10.77 2.64 8.42
N VAL A 57 -9.55 2.99 8.01
CA VAL A 57 -9.24 4.34 7.48
C VAL A 57 -10.00 4.60 6.18
N VAL A 58 -10.02 3.62 5.26
CA VAL A 58 -10.80 3.73 4.01
C VAL A 58 -12.27 3.95 4.32
N VAL A 59 -12.85 3.17 5.24
CA VAL A 59 -14.26 3.34 5.62
C VAL A 59 -14.54 4.74 6.17
N ILE A 60 -13.66 5.27 7.02
CA ILE A 60 -13.78 6.63 7.57
C ILE A 60 -13.78 7.68 6.46
N ILE A 61 -12.90 7.56 5.46
CA ILE A 61 -12.76 8.54 4.37
C ILE A 61 -13.99 8.56 3.44
N TYR A 62 -14.58 7.40 3.15
CA TYR A 62 -15.63 7.29 2.14
C TYR A 62 -17.06 7.25 2.70
N PHE A 63 -17.26 6.78 3.94
CA PHE A 63 -18.59 6.48 4.46
C PHE A 63 -18.97 7.30 5.70
N ARG A 64 -18.07 8.13 6.26
CA ARG A 64 -18.45 9.03 7.36
C ARG A 64 -18.86 10.40 6.84
N PRO A 65 -20.06 10.91 7.21
CA PRO A 65 -20.47 12.27 6.93
C PRO A 65 -19.46 13.28 7.50
N ALA A 66 -19.16 14.33 6.73
CA ALA A 66 -18.26 15.39 7.17
C ALA A 66 -18.75 16.13 8.43
N ALA A 67 -20.04 16.02 8.76
CA ALA A 67 -20.65 16.58 9.96
C ALA A 67 -20.29 15.80 11.25
N ASP A 68 -19.88 14.55 11.13
CA ASP A 68 -19.53 13.68 12.28
C ASP A 68 -18.03 13.72 12.61
N ALA A 69 -17.26 14.58 11.93
CA ALA A 69 -15.85 14.78 12.21
C ALA A 69 -15.69 15.66 13.47
N PRO A 70 -15.04 15.18 14.54
CA PRO A 70 -14.76 16.01 15.71
C PRO A 70 -13.79 17.14 15.32
N GLY A 71 -14.27 18.38 15.27
CA GLY A 71 -13.45 19.57 14.98
C GLY A 71 -14.18 20.65 14.19
N THR A 72 -13.63 21.86 14.18
CA THR A 72 -14.05 22.94 13.27
C THR A 72 -13.95 22.46 11.82
N PRO A 73 -14.86 22.87 10.91
CA PRO A 73 -14.78 22.50 9.50
C PRO A 73 -13.41 22.95 8.97
N ALA A 74 -12.49 22.00 8.84
CA ALA A 74 -11.13 22.28 8.42
C ALA A 74 -11.22 22.91 7.02
N ALA A 75 -10.68 24.13 6.88
CA ALA A 75 -10.57 24.78 5.59
C ALA A 75 -9.94 23.77 4.62
N ARG A 76 -10.58 23.54 3.46
CA ARG A 76 -10.05 22.60 2.47
C ARG A 76 -8.64 23.07 2.11
N PRO A 77 -7.58 22.30 2.43
CA PRO A 77 -6.23 22.76 2.19
C PRO A 77 -6.05 22.96 0.68
N VAL A 78 -5.57 24.14 0.30
CA VAL A 78 -5.23 24.42 -1.10
C VAL A 78 -3.93 23.71 -1.40
N ILE A 79 -4.01 22.65 -2.19
CA ILE A 79 -2.84 21.83 -2.52
C ILE A 79 -2.17 22.43 -3.73
N GLY A 80 -0.91 22.82 -3.60
CA GLY A 80 -0.08 23.29 -4.71
C GLY A 80 0.17 22.21 -5.77
N TRP A 81 0.75 22.60 -6.90
CA TRP A 81 1.01 21.68 -8.02
C TRP A 81 2.03 20.59 -7.68
N GLY A 82 3.07 20.90 -6.90
CA GLY A 82 4.11 19.93 -6.52
C GLY A 82 3.54 18.67 -5.86
N PRO A 83 2.82 18.78 -4.72
CA PRO A 83 2.24 17.60 -4.06
C PRO A 83 1.25 16.83 -4.94
N ARG A 84 0.50 17.50 -5.83
CA ARG A 84 -0.42 16.81 -6.76
C ARG A 84 0.33 15.89 -7.71
N ILE A 85 1.43 16.36 -8.29
CA ILE A 85 2.26 15.58 -9.20
C ILE A 85 2.85 14.39 -8.44
N VAL A 86 3.42 14.62 -7.27
CA VAL A 86 4.00 13.54 -6.44
C VAL A 86 2.96 12.46 -6.13
N ILE A 87 1.77 12.84 -5.67
CA ILE A 87 0.69 11.90 -5.34
C ILE A 87 0.25 11.12 -6.58
N PHE A 88 0.13 11.79 -7.73
CA PHE A 88 -0.27 11.13 -8.97
C PHE A 88 0.78 10.12 -9.43
N VAL A 89 2.05 10.52 -9.45
CA VAL A 89 3.18 9.67 -9.86
C VAL A 89 3.31 8.46 -8.94
N THR A 90 3.28 8.63 -7.62
CA THR A 90 3.39 7.50 -6.68
C THR A 90 2.19 6.56 -6.75
N SER A 91 0.99 7.09 -6.98
CA SER A 91 -0.21 6.27 -7.22
C SER A 91 -0.10 5.45 -8.49
N ALA A 92 0.37 6.07 -9.58
CA ALA A 92 0.58 5.38 -10.85
C ALA A 92 1.63 4.27 -10.71
N ILE A 93 2.78 4.57 -10.09
CA ILE A 93 3.85 3.60 -9.81
C ILE A 93 3.31 2.39 -9.04
N THR A 94 2.49 2.64 -8.01
CA THR A 94 1.92 1.58 -7.16
C THR A 94 1.01 0.62 -7.94
N ILE A 95 0.25 1.13 -8.91
CA ILE A 95 -0.62 0.32 -9.76
C ILE A 95 0.20 -0.40 -10.83
N VAL A 96 1.08 0.33 -11.54
CA VAL A 96 1.90 -0.21 -12.63
C VAL A 96 2.73 -1.39 -12.14
N PHE A 97 3.48 -1.23 -11.04
CA PHE A 97 4.27 -2.34 -10.48
C PHE A 97 3.42 -3.39 -9.76
N GLY A 98 2.18 -3.07 -9.39
CA GLY A 98 1.22 -4.06 -8.90
C GLY A 98 0.73 -5.01 -10.00
N ILE A 99 0.61 -4.53 -11.24
CA ILE A 99 0.16 -5.31 -12.41
C ILE A 99 1.34 -5.97 -13.12
N ALA A 100 2.42 -5.21 -13.34
CA ALA A 100 3.63 -5.64 -14.03
C ALA A 100 4.83 -5.55 -13.07
N PRO A 101 5.03 -6.55 -12.19
CA PRO A 101 6.07 -6.52 -11.17
C PRO A 101 7.47 -6.83 -11.73
N TRP A 102 7.55 -7.51 -12.87
CA TRP A 102 8.81 -8.03 -13.43
C TRP A 102 9.94 -7.01 -13.51
N PRO A 103 9.75 -5.77 -14.03
CA PRO A 103 10.86 -4.82 -14.13
C PRO A 103 11.47 -4.46 -12.77
N LEU A 104 10.64 -4.44 -11.71
CA LEU A 104 11.11 -4.16 -10.35
C LEU A 104 11.80 -5.39 -9.76
N LEU A 105 11.25 -6.58 -9.98
CA LEU A 105 11.82 -7.83 -9.45
C LEU A 105 13.16 -8.17 -10.12
N ASP A 106 13.28 -7.96 -11.42
CA ASP A 106 14.50 -8.21 -12.19
C ASP A 106 15.59 -7.22 -11.77
N LEU A 107 15.25 -5.92 -11.61
CA LEU A 107 16.18 -4.93 -11.09
C LEU A 107 16.73 -5.29 -9.70
N VAL A 108 15.88 -5.80 -8.80
CA VAL A 108 16.33 -6.25 -7.48
C VAL A 108 17.24 -7.47 -7.59
N ARG A 109 16.92 -8.43 -8.46
CA ARG A 109 17.74 -9.63 -8.68
C ARG A 109 19.13 -9.28 -9.21
N ASP A 110 19.21 -8.39 -10.18
CA ASP A 110 20.48 -7.99 -10.80
C ASP A 110 21.35 -7.15 -9.86
N ALA A 111 20.75 -6.46 -8.88
CA ALA A 111 21.45 -5.62 -7.90
C ALA A 111 22.01 -6.41 -6.70
N ILE A 112 21.58 -7.65 -6.48
CA ILE A 112 22.10 -8.50 -5.40
C ILE A 112 23.41 -9.14 -5.88
N PRO A 113 24.58 -8.79 -5.30
CA PRO A 113 25.81 -9.50 -5.60
C PRO A 113 25.71 -10.93 -5.06
N LEU A 114 25.87 -11.91 -5.96
CA LEU A 114 25.97 -13.33 -5.63
C LEU A 114 27.19 -13.62 -4.74
#